data_AF-A0A662VA95-F1
#
_entry.id   AF-A0A662VA95-F1
#
_cell.length_a   1.000
_cell.length_b   1.000
_cell.length_c   1.000
_cell.angle_alpha   90.00
_cell.angle_beta   90.00
_cell.angle_gamma   90.00
#
_symmetry.space_group_name_H-M   'P 1'
#
loop_
_entity.id
_entity.type
_entity.pdbx_description
1 polymer ?
#
loop_
_entity_poly.entity_id
_entity_poly.type
_entity_poly.pdbx_seq_one_letter_code
_entity_poly.pdbx_strand_id
1 'polypeptide(L)'
;MKLIYLVIDGAADKIQDSPTSLELARTPGLDQLAKISIGGLVYTIGPGIAPESDCAVLSILGYNPHIHYTGRGPLEALGVGIRIRE
;
A
#
# COMPACT_ATOMS: atom_id res chain seq x y z
N MET A 1 2.39 -18.67 14.70
CA MET A 1 3.36 -17.87 13.93
C MET A 1 2.90 -16.41 13.96
N LYS A 2 3.80 -15.42 14.01
CA LYS A 2 3.44 -13.99 13.97
C LYS A 2 3.87 -13.42 12.62
N LEU A 3 3.10 -12.50 12.07
CA LEU A 3 3.35 -11.85 10.78
C LEU A 3 3.54 -10.35 10.99
N ILE A 4 4.50 -9.75 10.28
CA ILE A 4 4.65 -8.31 10.15
C ILE A 4 4.34 -7.96 8.69
N TYR A 5 3.42 -7.02 8.48
CA TYR A 5 3.13 -6.44 7.18
C TYR A 5 3.56 -4.98 7.20
N LEU A 6 4.51 -4.60 6.34
CA LEU A 6 5.08 -3.26 6.28
C LEU A 6 4.68 -2.60 4.96
N VAL A 7 3.93 -1.50 5.05
CA VAL A 7 3.63 -0.62 3.91
C VAL A 7 4.45 0.66 4.05
N ILE A 8 5.19 1.01 3.00
CA ILE A 8 5.86 2.31 2.89
C ILE A 8 4.99 3.16 1.95
N ASP A 9 4.20 4.06 2.54
CA ASP A 9 3.26 4.89 1.78
C ASP A 9 4.00 5.80 0.78
N GLY A 10 3.50 5.86 -0.45
CA GLY A 10 4.10 6.65 -1.53
C GLY A 10 5.54 6.25 -1.91
N ALA A 11 6.01 5.03 -1.61
CA ALA A 11 7.40 4.65 -1.85
C ALA A 11 7.81 4.53 -3.32
N ALA A 12 6.85 4.34 -4.23
CA ALA A 12 7.11 4.16 -5.65
C ALA A 12 7.14 5.50 -6.39
N ASP A 13 8.20 5.73 -7.15
CA ASP A 13 8.30 6.82 -8.13
C ASP A 13 7.83 6.38 -9.52
N LYS A 14 7.81 7.32 -10.48
CA LYS A 14 7.54 6.98 -11.89
C LYS A 14 8.82 6.45 -12.54
N ILE A 15 8.65 5.64 -13.59
CA ILE A 15 9.77 5.11 -14.39
C ILE A 15 10.66 6.24 -14.95
N GLN A 16 10.08 7.41 -15.19
CA GLN A 16 10.76 8.60 -15.71
C GLN A 16 11.74 9.20 -14.70
N ASP A 17 11.56 8.92 -13.41
CA ASP A 17 12.31 9.50 -12.31
C ASP A 17 13.58 8.71 -12.00
N SER A 18 14.13 7.93 -12.94
CA SER A 18 15.32 7.10 -12.70
C SER A 18 16.60 7.96 -12.60
N PRO A 19 17.43 7.80 -11.55
CA PRO A 19 17.26 6.87 -10.43
C PRO A 19 16.18 7.35 -9.46
N THR A 20 15.28 6.43 -9.08
CA THR A 20 14.15 6.69 -8.18
C THR A 20 14.63 7.12 -6.79
N SER A 21 13.74 7.76 -6.02
CA SER A 21 14.01 8.18 -4.64
C SER A 21 14.45 6.99 -3.77
N LEU A 22 13.86 5.81 -3.98
CA LEU A 22 14.22 4.60 -3.23
C LEU A 22 15.60 4.05 -3.63
N GLU A 23 15.99 4.18 -4.91
CA GLU A 23 17.35 3.82 -5.39
C GLU A 23 18.43 4.78 -4.87
N LEU A 24 18.10 6.07 -4.73
CA LEU A 24 19.01 7.08 -4.19
C LEU A 24 19.13 7.01 -2.66
N ALA A 25 18.09 6.52 -1.97
CA ALA A 25 18.05 6.43 -0.53
C ALA A 25 18.99 5.35 0.02
N ARG A 26 19.70 5.66 1.10
CA ARG A 26 20.49 4.67 1.83
C ARG A 26 19.57 3.77 2.67
N THR A 27 19.25 2.57 2.17
CA THR A 27 18.27 1.65 2.77
C THR A 27 18.84 0.26 3.13
N PRO A 28 19.91 0.17 3.95
CA PRO A 28 20.65 -1.08 4.17
C PRO A 28 19.80 -2.24 4.71
N GLY A 29 18.76 -1.94 5.50
CA GLY A 29 17.82 -2.95 5.99
C GLY A 29 16.92 -3.54 4.89
N LEU A 30 16.39 -2.68 4.01
CA LEU A 30 15.59 -3.13 2.86
C LEU A 30 16.48 -3.86 1.85
N ASP A 31 17.70 -3.36 1.60
CA ASP A 31 18.69 -4.00 0.73
C ASP A 31 19.04 -5.42 1.21
N GLN A 32 19.22 -5.61 2.52
CA GLN A 32 19.50 -6.92 3.09
C GLN A 32 18.29 -7.85 2.98
N LEU A 33 17.09 -7.36 3.28
CA LEU A 33 15.85 -8.13 3.15
C LEU A 33 15.62 -8.58 1.70
N ALA A 34 15.81 -7.70 0.73
CA ALA A 34 15.63 -8.01 -0.69
C ALA A 34 16.57 -9.15 -1.16
N LYS A 35 17.81 -9.21 -0.65
CA LYS A 35 18.78 -10.25 -1.00
C LYS A 35 18.43 -11.65 -0.48
N ILE A 36 17.65 -11.75 0.60
CA ILE A 36 17.30 -13.02 1.26
C ILE A 36 15.82 -13.39 1.11
N SER A 37 15.06 -12.61 0.34
CA SER A 37 13.61 -12.75 0.18
C SER A 37 13.24 -12.96 -1.29
N ILE A 38 11.97 -13.28 -1.53
CA ILE A 38 11.39 -13.27 -2.88
C ILE A 38 10.82 -11.88 -3.14
N GLY A 39 11.33 -11.20 -4.17
CA GLY A 39 10.82 -9.92 -4.64
C GLY A 39 9.77 -10.09 -5.75
N GLY A 40 9.00 -9.03 -6.00
CA GLY A 40 8.00 -8.99 -7.07
C GLY A 40 7.40 -7.60 -7.24
N LEU A 41 6.50 -7.48 -8.23
CA LEU A 41 5.70 -6.28 -8.49
C LEU A 41 4.25 -6.56 -8.12
N VAL A 42 3.54 -5.52 -7.67
CA VAL A 42 2.13 -5.62 -7.28
C VAL A 42 1.32 -4.52 -7.96
N TYR A 43 0.19 -4.92 -8.54
CA TYR A 43 -0.88 -3.99 -8.89
C TYR A 43 -1.85 -3.95 -7.71
N THR A 44 -1.82 -2.87 -6.93
CA THR A 44 -2.60 -2.79 -5.70
C THR A 44 -4.09 -2.95 -5.94
N ILE A 45 -4.64 -2.33 -6.99
CA ILE A 45 -6.06 -2.46 -7.36
C ILE A 45 -6.20 -3.23 -8.68
N GLY A 46 -5.52 -2.73 -9.71
CA GLY A 46 -5.49 -3.35 -11.02
C GLY A 46 -4.60 -2.58 -12.00
N PRO A 47 -4.31 -3.16 -13.17
CA PRO A 47 -3.50 -2.50 -14.19
C PRO A 47 -4.12 -1.18 -14.63
N GLY A 48 -3.31 -0.11 -14.66
CA GLY A 48 -3.76 1.22 -15.09
C GLY A 48 -4.65 1.97 -14.08
N ILE A 49 -4.88 1.41 -12.89
CA ILE A 49 -5.66 2.06 -11.83
C ILE A 49 -4.69 2.66 -10.82
N ALA A 50 -4.71 4.00 -10.70
CA ALA A 50 -3.99 4.68 -9.63
C ALA A 50 -4.68 4.38 -8.29
N PRO A 51 -3.99 3.75 -7.32
CA PRO A 51 -4.58 3.44 -6.03
C PRO A 51 -4.73 4.71 -5.18
N GLU A 52 -5.93 4.99 -4.70
CA GLU A 52 -6.13 5.90 -3.55
C GLU A 52 -5.85 5.13 -2.25
N SER A 53 -5.33 5.81 -1.22
CA SER A 53 -4.77 5.17 -0.02
C SER A 53 -5.76 4.27 0.72
N ASP A 54 -7.03 4.65 0.77
CA ASP A 54 -8.09 3.89 1.44
C ASP A 54 -8.40 2.56 0.74
N CYS A 55 -8.62 2.62 -0.57
CA CYS A 55 -8.86 1.48 -1.45
C CYS A 55 -7.62 0.57 -1.50
N ALA A 56 -6.42 1.16 -1.49
CA ALA A 56 -5.15 0.45 -1.50
C ALA A 56 -4.96 -0.44 -0.27
N VAL A 57 -5.20 0.12 0.91
CA VAL A 57 -5.05 -0.61 2.18
C VAL A 57 -6.05 -1.76 2.27
N LEU A 58 -7.30 -1.56 1.84
CA LEU A 58 -8.30 -2.64 1.79
C LEU A 58 -7.84 -3.81 0.92
N SER A 59 -7.33 -3.51 -0.29
CA SER A 59 -6.83 -4.53 -1.21
C SER A 59 -5.62 -5.28 -0.66
N ILE A 60 -4.67 -4.55 -0.07
CA ILE A 60 -3.49 -5.08 0.61
C ILE A 60 -3.86 -6.05 1.75
N LEU A 61 -4.94 -5.75 2.48
CA LEU A 61 -5.46 -6.60 3.56
C LEU A 61 -6.29 -7.80 3.03
N GLY A 62 -6.47 -7.93 1.72
CA GLY A 62 -7.11 -9.06 1.06
C GLY A 62 -8.59 -8.86 0.73
N TYR A 63 -9.15 -7.66 0.94
CA TYR A 63 -10.53 -7.37 0.55
C TYR A 63 -10.61 -6.96 -0.92
N ASN A 64 -11.66 -7.40 -1.62
CA ASN A 64 -11.91 -6.87 -2.96
C ASN A 64 -12.44 -5.42 -2.85
N PRO A 65 -11.67 -4.40 -3.27
CA PRO A 65 -12.08 -3.01 -3.15
C PRO A 65 -13.33 -2.70 -3.97
N HIS A 66 -13.57 -3.39 -5.10
CA HIS A 66 -14.75 -3.17 -5.93
C HIS A 66 -16.07 -3.63 -5.27
N ILE A 67 -15.97 -4.45 -4.23
CA ILE A 67 -17.14 -4.99 -3.50
C ILE A 67 -17.28 -4.30 -2.15
N HIS A 68 -16.17 -4.06 -1.45
CA HIS A 68 -16.17 -3.69 -0.04
C HIS A 68 -15.83 -2.21 0.23
N TYR A 69 -15.39 -1.45 -0.78
CA TYR A 69 -15.09 -0.05 -0.57
C TYR A 69 -16.37 0.78 -0.40
N THR A 70 -16.52 1.39 0.77
CA THR A 70 -17.69 2.20 1.15
C THR A 70 -17.53 3.69 0.82
N GLY A 71 -16.42 4.08 0.22
CA GLY A 71 -16.01 5.48 0.11
C GLY A 71 -15.16 5.95 1.30
N ARG A 72 -14.43 7.05 1.09
CA ARG A 72 -13.50 7.63 2.08
C ARG A 72 -14.17 8.12 3.36
N GLY A 73 -15.35 8.75 3.24
CA GLY A 73 -16.05 9.39 4.37
C GLY A 73 -16.29 8.46 5.56
N PRO A 74 -16.89 7.27 5.37
CA PRO A 74 -17.07 6.30 6.45
C PRO A 74 -15.75 5.85 7.10
N LEU A 75 -14.69 5.64 6.32
CA LEU A 75 -13.40 5.20 6.84
C LEU A 75 -12.73 6.28 7.71
N GLU A 76 -12.74 7.53 7.26
CA GLU A 76 -12.19 8.67 8.01
C GLU A 76 -12.98 8.92 9.31
N ALA A 77 -14.32 8.82 9.26
CA ALA A 77 -15.17 8.95 10.44
C ALA A 77 -14.86 7.87 11.50
N LEU A 78 -14.67 6.60 11.07
CA LEU A 78 -14.20 5.54 11.96
C LEU A 78 -12.79 5.85 12.51
N GLY A 79 -11.90 6.39 11.68
CA GLY A 79 -10.53 6.77 12.07
C GLY A 79 -10.47 7.82 13.19
N VAL A 80 -11.45 8.73 13.26
CA VAL A 80 -11.59 9.71 14.36
C VAL A 80 -12.50 9.24 15.50
N GLY A 81 -12.92 7.97 15.48
CA GLY A 81 -13.72 7.35 16.55
C GLY A 81 -15.22 7.63 16.51
N ILE A 82 -15.74 8.15 15.39
CA ILE A 82 -17.19 8.31 15.20
C ILE A 82 -17.81 6.94 14.93
N ARG A 83 -18.88 6.60 15.67
CA ARG A 83 -19.66 5.39 15.40
C ARG A 83 -20.61 5.61 14.24
N ILE A 84 -20.53 4.75 13.25
CA ILE A 84 -21.43 4.72 12.10
C ILE A 84 -22.43 3.58 12.33
N ARG A 85 -23.70 3.81 11.99
CA ARG A 85 -24.71 2.75 11.95
C ARG A 85 -24.71 2.13 10.56
N GLU A 86 -24.86 0.81 10.50
CA GLU A 86 -25.09 0.06 9.26
C GLU A 86 -26.28 0.63 8.48
#